data_AF-W7ITV9-F1
#
_entry.id   AF-W7ITV9-F1
#
_cell.length_a   1.000
_cell.length_b   1.000
_cell.length_c   1.000
_cell.angle_alpha   90.00
_cell.angle_beta   90.00
_cell.angle_gamma   90.00
#
_symmetry.space_group_name_H-M   'P 1'
#
loop_
_entity.id
_entity.type
_entity.pdbx_description
1 polymer ?
#
loop_
_entity_poly.entity_id
_entity_poly.type
_entity_poly.pdbx_seq_one_letter_code
_entity_poly.pdbx_strand_id
1 'polypeptide(L)'
;MSQAPRWVRERVVAVARPPRPGPLPVVSVLVGEAPHLVWDAFTHHDGFAVTRLPWPAGSLWTDMPVHQFLQPGSSVVGPAVVPWWCAHYPRGAEPTPAPARFAPARRPWLPVTGAFLGLLAHGVVRRRRLTSPR
;
A
#
# COMPACT_ATOMS: atom_id res chain seq x y z
N MET A 1 -14.37 2.11 -1.87
CA MET A 1 -14.82 2.76 -3.11
C MET A 1 -15.60 4.06 -2.90
N SER A 2 -16.31 4.23 -1.78
CA SER A 2 -17.08 5.46 -1.52
C SER A 2 -16.25 6.75 -1.57
N GLN A 3 -14.98 6.70 -1.18
CA GLN A 3 -14.08 7.86 -1.12
C GLN A 3 -13.40 8.24 -2.44
N ALA A 4 -13.57 7.46 -3.51
CA ALA A 4 -12.96 7.80 -4.80
C ALA A 4 -13.73 8.94 -5.49
N PRO A 5 -13.07 9.77 -6.33
CA PRO A 5 -13.74 10.75 -7.17
C PRO A 5 -14.88 10.14 -7.99
N ARG A 6 -15.94 10.90 -8.26
CA ARG A 6 -17.13 10.41 -8.98
C ARG A 6 -16.78 9.71 -10.30
N TRP A 7 -15.89 10.31 -11.09
CA TRP A 7 -15.45 9.79 -12.39
C TRP A 7 -14.72 8.44 -12.28
N VAL A 8 -14.04 8.16 -11.16
CA VAL A 8 -13.43 6.85 -10.88
C VAL A 8 -14.50 5.84 -10.49
N ARG A 9 -15.42 6.23 -9.59
CA ARG A 9 -16.47 5.32 -9.11
C ARG A 9 -17.33 4.81 -10.26
N GLU A 10 -17.79 5.69 -11.13
CA GLU A 10 -18.66 5.32 -12.26
C GLU A 10 -17.97 4.37 -13.25
N ARG A 11 -16.65 4.42 -13.37
CA ARG A 11 -15.88 3.57 -14.30
C ARG A 11 -15.45 2.23 -13.69
N VAL A 12 -15.27 2.18 -12.37
CA VAL A 12 -14.79 0.96 -11.68
C VAL A 12 -15.95 0.12 -11.12
N VAL A 13 -17.12 0.73 -10.89
CA VAL A 13 -18.26 0.04 -10.28
C VAL A 13 -18.78 -1.15 -11.10
N ALA A 14 -18.61 -1.11 -12.43
CA ALA A 14 -18.95 -2.21 -13.32
C ALA A 14 -18.13 -3.49 -13.02
N VAL A 15 -16.90 -3.32 -12.53
CA VAL A 15 -15.96 -4.40 -12.20
C VAL A 15 -16.06 -4.81 -10.72
N ALA A 16 -16.63 -3.93 -9.87
CA ALA A 16 -16.75 -4.11 -8.43
C ALA A 16 -17.87 -5.09 -8.03
N ARG A 17 -17.74 -6.36 -8.39
CA ARG A 17 -18.57 -7.44 -7.86
C ARG A 17 -17.99 -7.89 -6.51
N PRO A 18 -18.80 -8.07 -5.46
CA PRO A 18 -18.31 -8.63 -4.21
C PRO A 18 -17.75 -10.03 -4.47
N PRO A 19 -16.57 -10.37 -3.90
CA PRO A 19 -16.04 -11.72 -4.02
C PRO A 19 -17.03 -12.72 -3.44
N ARG A 20 -17.25 -13.83 -4.14
CA ARG A 20 -18.03 -14.96 -3.59
C ARG A 20 -17.20 -15.61 -2.47
N PRO A 21 -17.82 -16.06 -1.37
CA PRO A 21 -17.11 -16.84 -0.36
C PRO A 21 -16.55 -18.12 -1.02
N GLY A 22 -15.29 -18.44 -0.73
CA GLY A 22 -14.57 -19.55 -1.35
C GLY A 22 -13.05 -19.38 -1.28
N PRO A 23 -12.28 -20.23 -1.97
CA PRO A 23 -10.81 -20.18 -1.94
C PRO A 23 -10.24 -19.06 -2.83
N LEU A 24 -10.97 -18.62 -3.86
CA LEU A 24 -10.48 -17.64 -4.84
C LEU A 24 -10.04 -16.30 -4.23
N PRO A 25 -10.75 -15.69 -3.25
CA PRO A 25 -10.27 -14.49 -2.58
C PRO A 25 -8.95 -14.72 -1.82
N VAL A 26 -8.80 -15.89 -1.18
CA VAL A 26 -7.56 -16.25 -0.48
C VAL A 26 -6.42 -16.38 -1.49
N VAL A 27 -6.63 -17.10 -2.59
CA VAL A 27 -5.65 -17.22 -3.68
C VAL A 27 -5.31 -15.85 -4.27
N SER A 28 -6.31 -14.98 -4.49
CA SER A 28 -6.08 -13.63 -5.01
C SER A 28 -5.22 -12.79 -4.07
N VAL A 29 -5.41 -12.89 -2.76
CA VAL A 29 -4.57 -12.20 -1.77
C VAL A 29 -3.15 -12.79 -1.80
N LEU A 30 -3.01 -14.12 -1.77
CA LEU A 30 -1.70 -14.76 -1.82
C LEU A 30 -0.91 -14.39 -3.09
N VAL A 31 -1.59 -14.38 -4.24
CA VAL A 31 -0.99 -13.96 -5.52
C VAL A 31 -0.64 -12.46 -5.49
N GLY A 32 -1.45 -11.62 -4.86
CA GLY A 32 -1.17 -10.19 -4.71
C GLY A 32 0.01 -9.91 -3.78
N GLU A 33 0.19 -10.70 -2.72
CA GLU A 33 1.26 -10.54 -1.73
C GLU A 33 2.58 -11.23 -2.16
N ALA A 34 2.52 -12.24 -3.04
CA ALA A 34 3.73 -12.95 -3.48
C ALA A 34 4.80 -12.03 -4.09
N PRO A 35 4.48 -11.05 -4.96
CA PRO A 35 5.45 -10.06 -5.43
C PRO A 35 6.11 -9.27 -4.30
N HIS A 36 5.38 -8.96 -3.22
CA HIS A 36 5.95 -8.26 -2.06
C HIS A 36 6.99 -9.13 -1.37
N LEU A 37 6.67 -10.41 -1.10
CA LEU A 37 7.61 -11.36 -0.48
C LEU A 37 8.85 -11.59 -1.35
N VAL A 38 8.66 -11.73 -2.67
CA VAL A 38 9.78 -11.88 -3.61
C VAL A 38 10.66 -10.63 -3.57
N TRP A 39 10.08 -9.43 -3.62
CA TRP A 39 10.84 -8.18 -3.58
C TRP A 39 11.56 -7.97 -2.24
N ASP A 40 10.95 -8.41 -1.15
CA ASP A 40 11.52 -8.33 0.20
C ASP A 40 12.85 -9.09 0.29
N ALA A 41 12.90 -10.27 -0.34
CA ALA A 41 14.10 -11.09 -0.41
C ALA A 41 15.32 -10.40 -1.07
N PHE A 42 15.09 -9.38 -1.92
CA PHE A 42 16.15 -8.61 -2.60
C PHE A 42 16.49 -7.29 -1.93
N THR A 43 15.63 -6.78 -1.05
CA THR A 43 15.76 -5.43 -0.48
C THR A 43 16.23 -5.45 0.97
N HIS A 44 15.95 -6.52 1.72
CA HIS A 44 16.44 -6.69 3.08
C HIS A 44 17.88 -7.20 3.11
N HIS A 45 18.68 -6.67 4.05
CA HIS A 45 20.09 -7.03 4.24
C HIS A 45 20.32 -8.53 4.48
N ASP A 46 19.38 -9.18 5.16
CA ASP A 46 19.33 -10.61 5.47
C ASP A 46 18.38 -11.39 4.54
N GLY A 47 17.87 -10.72 3.50
CA GLY A 47 16.98 -11.31 2.51
C GLY A 47 17.63 -12.50 1.80
N PHE A 48 16.81 -13.50 1.46
CA PHE A 48 17.28 -14.73 0.81
C PHE A 48 18.10 -14.44 -0.46
N ALA A 49 17.67 -13.48 -1.29
CA ALA A 49 18.39 -13.17 -2.52
C ALA A 49 19.68 -12.37 -2.25
N VAL A 50 19.69 -11.47 -1.25
CA VAL A 50 20.90 -10.71 -0.87
C VAL A 50 21.99 -11.63 -0.32
N THR A 51 21.61 -12.67 0.44
CA THR A 51 22.57 -13.62 1.03
C THR A 51 23.05 -14.72 0.08
N ARG A 52 22.33 -14.99 -1.01
CA ARG A 52 22.62 -16.10 -1.94
C ARG A 52 23.05 -15.66 -3.33
N LEU A 53 22.68 -14.47 -3.76
CA LEU A 53 23.05 -13.94 -5.07
C LEU A 53 24.14 -12.86 -4.92
N PRO A 54 25.10 -12.79 -5.86
CA PRO A 54 26.22 -11.85 -5.73
C PRO A 54 25.83 -10.40 -6.05
N TRP A 55 24.81 -10.18 -6.87
CA TRP A 55 24.49 -8.84 -7.38
C TRP A 55 23.74 -7.93 -6.40
N PRO A 56 22.77 -8.39 -5.55
CA PRO A 56 22.08 -7.48 -4.64
C PRO A 56 22.97 -6.99 -3.49
N ALA A 57 23.96 -7.81 -3.12
CA ALA A 57 25.01 -7.46 -2.16
C ALA A 57 26.20 -6.75 -2.84
N GLY A 58 26.27 -6.74 -4.17
CA GLY A 58 27.33 -6.09 -4.92
C GLY A 58 27.30 -4.57 -4.76
N SER A 59 28.49 -3.96 -4.81
CA SER A 59 28.68 -2.51 -4.77
C SER A 59 28.11 -1.86 -6.05
N LEU A 60 27.22 -0.89 -5.88
CA LEU A 60 26.69 -0.08 -7.00
C LEU A 60 27.35 1.29 -7.07
N TRP A 61 27.47 1.96 -5.92
CA TRP A 61 27.99 3.32 -5.82
C TRP A 61 28.67 3.51 -4.47
N THR A 62 29.93 3.98 -4.47
CA THR A 62 30.75 4.22 -3.26
C THR A 62 30.69 3.08 -2.25
N ASP A 63 30.87 1.84 -2.70
CA ASP A 63 30.81 0.62 -1.86
C ASP A 63 29.47 0.34 -1.18
N MET A 64 28.42 1.07 -1.58
CA MET A 64 27.07 0.84 -1.09
C MET A 64 26.39 -0.28 -1.90
N PRO A 65 25.85 -1.33 -1.23
CA PRO A 65 25.19 -2.44 -1.90
C PRO A 65 23.94 -2.05 -2.68
N VAL A 66 23.65 -2.75 -3.78
CA VAL A 66 22.47 -2.52 -4.64
C VAL A 66 21.15 -2.55 -3.83
N HIS A 67 20.98 -3.49 -2.89
CA HIS A 67 19.73 -3.59 -2.10
C HIS A 67 19.40 -2.32 -1.32
N GLN A 68 20.41 -1.56 -0.90
CA GLN A 68 20.23 -0.28 -0.17
C GLN A 68 19.69 0.84 -1.07
N PHE A 69 19.80 0.70 -2.39
CA PHE A 69 19.16 1.61 -3.35
C PHE A 69 17.78 1.11 -3.77
N LEU A 70 17.63 -0.21 -3.94
CA LEU A 70 16.35 -0.81 -4.34
C LEU A 70 15.25 -0.48 -3.33
N GLN A 71 15.53 -0.54 -2.03
CA GLN A 71 14.53 -0.30 -0.99
C GLN A 71 13.96 1.15 -0.99
N PRO A 72 14.77 2.21 -0.85
CA PRO A 72 14.26 3.58 -0.93
C PRO A 72 13.77 3.92 -2.35
N GLY A 73 14.41 3.37 -3.39
CA GLY A 73 13.97 3.55 -4.78
C GLY A 73 12.53 3.06 -4.99
N SER A 74 12.22 1.84 -4.58
CA SER A 74 10.86 1.30 -4.63
C SER A 74 9.88 2.05 -3.74
N SER A 75 10.34 2.61 -2.61
CA SER A 75 9.50 3.41 -1.72
C SER A 75 9.09 4.76 -2.32
N VAL A 76 9.83 5.26 -3.32
CA VAL A 76 9.46 6.44 -4.10
C VAL A 76 8.66 6.03 -5.34
N VAL A 77 9.14 5.03 -6.08
CA VAL A 77 8.54 4.59 -7.35
C VAL A 77 7.16 3.98 -7.14
N GLY A 78 6.99 3.09 -6.15
CA GLY A 78 5.72 2.43 -5.89
C GLY A 78 4.56 3.42 -5.64
N PRO A 79 4.70 4.34 -4.67
CA PRO A 79 3.71 5.38 -4.41
C PRO A 79 3.53 6.39 -5.55
N ALA A 80 4.45 6.49 -6.51
CA ALA A 80 4.25 7.30 -7.72
C ALA A 80 3.46 6.53 -8.79
N VAL A 81 3.82 5.26 -9.02
CA VAL A 81 3.22 4.38 -10.04
C VAL A 81 1.79 4.01 -9.68
N VAL A 82 1.48 3.75 -8.41
CA VAL A 82 0.12 3.33 -8.00
C VAL A 82 -0.94 4.41 -8.29
N PRO A 83 -0.80 5.69 -7.85
CA PRO A 83 -1.73 6.75 -8.19
C PRO A 83 -1.78 7.03 -9.69
N TRP A 84 -0.64 6.99 -10.37
CA TRP A 84 -0.58 7.13 -11.83
C TRP A 84 -1.42 6.04 -12.51
N TRP A 85 -1.20 4.78 -12.16
CA TRP A 85 -1.97 3.65 -12.68
C TRP A 85 -3.46 3.80 -12.36
N CYS A 86 -3.82 4.09 -11.10
CA CYS A 86 -5.20 4.32 -10.69
C CYS A 86 -5.88 5.47 -11.44
N ALA A 87 -5.13 6.51 -11.84
CA ALA A 87 -5.66 7.62 -12.61
C ALA A 87 -5.81 7.29 -14.11
N HIS A 88 -4.96 6.42 -14.65
CA HIS A 88 -4.89 6.09 -16.07
C HIS A 88 -5.74 4.88 -16.46
N TYR A 89 -5.72 3.81 -15.65
CA TYR A 89 -6.42 2.56 -15.90
C TYR A 89 -7.93 2.71 -16.16
N PRO A 90 -8.71 3.45 -15.35
CA PRO A 90 -10.16 3.53 -15.56
C PRO A 90 -10.56 4.32 -16.81
N ARG A 91 -9.65 5.05 -17.47
CA ARG A 91 -9.99 5.90 -18.62
C ARG A 91 -10.57 5.12 -19.81
N GLY A 92 -10.21 3.85 -19.94
CA GLY A 92 -10.73 2.96 -20.99
C GLY A 92 -12.10 2.32 -20.68
N ALA A 93 -12.60 2.41 -19.45
CA ALA A 93 -13.89 1.83 -19.05
C ALA A 93 -15.04 2.82 -19.26
N GLU A 94 -16.16 2.36 -19.82
CA GLU A 94 -17.36 3.19 -19.99
C GLU A 94 -17.95 3.59 -18.62
N PRO A 95 -18.29 4.88 -18.42
CA PRO A 95 -18.93 5.33 -17.19
C PRO A 95 -20.32 4.68 -17.01
N THR A 96 -20.51 3.98 -15.89
CA THR A 96 -21.80 3.42 -15.48
C THR A 96 -22.26 4.09 -14.19
N PRO A 97 -23.56 4.45 -14.03
CA PRO A 97 -24.05 5.05 -12.80
C PRO A 97 -23.74 4.18 -11.57
N ALA A 98 -23.06 4.77 -10.58
CA ALA A 98 -22.69 4.05 -9.36
C ALA A 98 -23.90 3.90 -8.41
N PRO A 99 -24.22 2.68 -7.91
CA PRO A 99 -25.27 2.48 -6.91
C PRO A 99 -25.06 3.30 -5.63
N ALA A 100 -26.15 3.68 -4.97
CA ALA A 100 -26.16 4.54 -3.77
C ALA A 100 -25.28 4.02 -2.61
N ARG A 101 -25.08 2.69 -2.49
CA ARG A 101 -24.16 2.08 -1.51
C ARG A 101 -22.69 2.51 -1.66
N PHE A 102 -22.31 3.04 -2.82
CA PHE A 102 -20.98 3.58 -3.09
C PHE A 102 -20.94 5.12 -2.99
N ALA A 103 -21.99 5.75 -2.47
CA ALA A 103 -21.96 7.18 -2.18
C ALA A 103 -20.86 7.51 -1.15
N PRO A 104 -20.13 8.62 -1.33
CA PRO A 104 -19.12 9.06 -0.36
C PRO A 104 -19.78 9.35 0.99
N ALA A 105 -19.07 9.04 2.08
CA ALA A 105 -19.50 9.51 3.39
C ALA A 105 -19.51 11.05 3.39
N ARG A 106 -20.49 11.68 4.03
CA ARG A 106 -20.58 13.16 4.11
C ARG A 106 -19.33 13.81 4.72
N ARG A 107 -18.61 13.10 5.60
CA ARG A 107 -17.42 13.60 6.31
C ARG A 107 -16.35 12.50 6.40
N PRO A 108 -15.62 12.22 5.31
CA PRO A 108 -14.73 11.06 5.23
C PRO A 108 -13.43 11.21 6.01
N TRP A 109 -13.08 12.44 6.38
CA TRP A 109 -11.88 12.79 7.13
C TRP A 109 -12.00 12.54 8.64
N LEU A 110 -13.21 12.53 9.22
CA LEU A 110 -13.42 12.31 10.65
C LEU A 110 -12.76 11.04 11.23
N PRO A 111 -12.92 9.84 10.63
CA PRO A 111 -12.25 8.65 11.15
C PRO A 111 -10.73 8.73 11.00
N VAL A 112 -10.23 9.37 9.95
CA VAL A 112 -8.78 9.57 9.72
C VAL A 112 -8.21 10.50 10.78
N THR A 113 -8.85 11.63 11.03
CA THR A 113 -8.46 12.59 12.07
C THR A 113 -8.55 11.96 13.47
N GLY A 114 -9.61 11.20 13.75
CA GLY A 114 -9.77 10.50 15.02
C GLY A 114 -8.67 9.46 15.28
N ALA A 115 -8.34 8.64 14.27
CA ALA A 115 -7.25 7.65 14.38
C ALA A 115 -5.88 8.33 14.58
N PHE A 116 -5.62 9.42 13.85
CA PHE A 116 -4.39 10.19 13.97
C PHE A 116 -4.23 10.81 15.37
N LEU A 117 -5.28 11.46 15.88
CA LEU A 117 -5.28 12.01 17.24
C LEU A 117 -5.13 10.93 18.32
N GLY A 118 -5.75 9.75 18.12
CA GLY A 118 -5.60 8.60 19.01
C GLY A 118 -4.17 8.07 19.06
N LEU A 119 -3.51 7.94 17.91
CA LEU A 119 -2.10 7.54 17.80
C LEU A 119 -1.17 8.56 18.46
N LEU A 120 -1.40 9.86 18.26
CA LEU A 120 -0.64 10.92 18.92
C LEU A 120 -0.81 10.87 20.44
N ALA A 121 -2.05 10.74 20.92
CA ALA A 121 -2.34 10.63 22.36
C ALA A 121 -1.68 9.38 22.96
N HIS A 122 -1.76 8.24 22.27
CA HIS A 122 -1.09 7.01 22.70
C HIS A 122 0.44 7.18 22.78
N GLY A 123 1.04 7.83 21.77
CA GLY A 123 2.46 8.15 21.76
C GLY A 123 2.89 9.05 22.93
N VAL A 124 2.11 10.08 23.24
CA VAL A 124 2.35 10.97 24.39
C VAL A 124 2.25 10.23 25.72
N VAL A 125 1.21 9.39 25.90
CA VAL A 125 1.04 8.59 27.12
C VAL A 125 2.17 7.57 27.29
N ARG A 126 2.56 6.89 26.22
CA ARG A 126 3.69 5.93 26.22
C ARG A 126 5.00 6.63 26.58
N ARG A 127 5.25 7.82 26.03
CA ARG A 127 6.44 8.63 26.35
C ARG A 127 6.48 9.03 27.82
N ARG A 128 5.36 9.48 28.40
CA ARG A 128 5.27 9.86 29.83
C ARG A 128 5.52 8.69 30.79
N ARG A 129 5.11 7.47 30.43
CA ARG A 129 5.37 6.26 31.24
C ARG A 129 6.85 5.84 31.25
N LEU A 130 7.60 6.14 30.18
CA LEU A 130 9.03 5.84 30.08
C LEU A 130 9.92 6.87 30.78
N THR A 131 9.41 8.08 31.04
CA THR A 131 10.16 9.18 31.67
C THR A 131 9.81 9.43 33.13
N SER A 132 8.97 8.60 33.77
CA SER A 132 8.75 8.69 35.22
C SER A 132 9.91 8.02 35.95
N PRO A 133 10.72 8.75 36.74
CA PRO A 133 11.71 8.12 37.61
C PRO A 133 10.97 7.29 38.68
N ARG A 134 11.50 6.09 38.95
CA ARG A 134 11.05 5.24 40.07
C ARG A 134 11.46 5.84 41.40
#